data_AF-Q72B84-F1
#
_entry.id   AF-Q72B84-F1
#
_cell.length_a   1.000
_cell.length_b   1.000
_cell.length_c   1.000
_cell.angle_alpha   90.00
_cell.angle_beta   90.00
_cell.angle_gamma   90.00
#
_symmetry.space_group_name_H-M   'P 1'
#
loop_
_entity.id
_entity.type
_entity.pdbx_description
1 polymer ?
#
loop_
_entity_poly.entity_id
_entity_poly.type
_entity_poly.pdbx_seq_one_letter_code
_entity_poly.pdbx_strand_id
1 'polypeptide(L)' 'MDAYAYSIRDKAKTLAYEARRFPAAAETALAWLDRAEAFAERRGLFQLADEIRLAAAEAATAGASGWFDVPQEQSHAAA' A
#
# COMPACT_ATOMS: atom_id res chain seq x y z
N MET A 1 -6.57 6.43 22.91
CA MET A 1 -6.16 5.94 21.57
C MET A 1 -5.43 7.09 20.90
N ASP A 2 -4.18 6.90 20.49
CA ASP A 2 -3.38 7.96 19.87
C ASP A 2 -3.92 8.23 18.45
N ALA A 3 -4.54 9.40 18.26
CA ALA A 3 -5.14 9.79 16.98
C ALA A 3 -4.13 9.78 15.82
N TYR A 4 -2.85 9.98 16.14
CA TYR A 4 -1.76 9.96 15.16
C TYR A 4 -1.42 8.53 14.70
N ALA A 5 -1.40 7.58 15.63
CA ALA A 5 -1.21 6.17 15.28
C ALA A 5 -2.37 5.64 14.42
N TYR A 6 -3.59 6.10 14.69
CA TYR A 6 -4.77 5.73 13.90
C TYR A 6 -4.67 6.23 12.45
N SER A 7 -4.30 7.51 12.24
CA SER A 7 -4.21 8.07 10.88
C SER A 7 -3.10 7.43 10.06
N ILE A 8 -1.96 7.09 10.68
CA ILE A 8 -0.89 6.34 10.01
C ILE A 8 -1.37 4.96 9.60
N ARG A 9 -2.04 4.22 10.50
CA ARG A 9 -2.57 2.89 10.21
C ARG A 9 -3.56 2.92 9.04
N ASP A 10 -4.49 3.87 9.06
CA ASP A 10 -5.49 4.03 8.01
C ASP A 10 -4.82 4.31 6.66
N LYS A 11 -3.89 5.27 6.63
CA LYS A 11 -3.14 5.61 5.41
C LYS A 11 -2.29 4.46 4.90
N ALA A 12 -1.68 3.67 5.79
CA ALA A 12 -0.90 2.49 5.41
C ALA A 12 -1.76 1.45 4.67
N LYS A 13 -2.98 1.20 5.16
CA LYS A 13 -3.95 0.31 4.49
C LYS A 13 -4.38 0.84 3.13
N THR A 14 -4.67 2.14 3.04
CA THR A 14 -5.03 2.79 1.76
C THR A 14 -3.91 2.63 0.73
N LEU A 15 -2.67 2.88 1.13
CA LEU A 15 -1.52 2.80 0.24
C LEU A 15 -1.21 1.37 -0.22
N ALA A 16 -1.38 0.38 0.66
CA ALA A 16 -1.27 -1.03 0.27
C ALA A 16 -2.33 -1.42 -0.77
N TYR A 17 -3.57 -0.94 -0.60
CA TYR A 17 -4.64 -1.14 -1.59
C TYR A 17 -4.33 -0.43 -2.92
N GLU A 18 -3.87 0.82 -2.87
CA GLU A 18 -3.51 1.59 -4.07
C GLU A 18 -2.36 0.94 -4.84
N ALA A 19 -1.30 0.50 -4.15
CA ALA A 19 -0.17 -0.22 -4.76
C ALA A 19 -0.63 -1.51 -5.46
N ARG A 20 -1.60 -2.22 -4.87
CA ARG A 20 -2.26 -3.39 -5.48
C ARG A 20 -3.03 -3.07 -6.74
N ARG A 21 -3.74 -1.95 -6.79
CA ARG A 21 -4.63 -1.63 -7.90
C ARG A 21 -3.92 -0.87 -9.03
N PHE A 22 -2.89 -0.12 -8.67
CA PHE A 22 -2.17 0.80 -9.54
C PHE A 22 -0.66 0.57 -9.36
N PRO A 23 -0.04 -0.35 -10.13
CA PRO A 23 1.38 -0.66 -9.99
C PRO A 23 2.30 0.57 -10.12
N ALA A 24 1.91 1.56 -10.92
CA ALA A 24 2.64 2.83 -11.05
C ALA A 24 2.71 3.65 -9.74
N ALA A 25 1.79 3.43 -8.80
CA ALA A 25 1.78 4.07 -7.48
C ALA A 25 2.57 3.26 -6.43
N ALA A 26 2.95 2.02 -6.72
CA ALA A 26 3.55 1.10 -5.74
C ALA A 26 4.86 1.64 -5.16
N GLU A 27 5.74 2.22 -5.99
CA GLU A 27 7.00 2.82 -5.54
C GLU A 27 6.77 3.97 -4.54
N THR A 28 5.81 4.84 -4.84
CA THR A 28 5.46 5.98 -3.96
C THR A 28 4.81 5.50 -2.67
N ALA A 29 3.95 4.48 -2.74
CA ALA A 29 3.33 3.86 -1.58
C ALA A 29 4.37 3.22 -0.65
N LEU A 30 5.29 2.43 -1.20
CA LEU A 30 6.38 1.78 -0.45
C LEU A 30 7.28 2.81 0.23
N ALA A 31 7.69 3.86 -0.50
CA ALA A 31 8.53 4.92 0.08
C ALA A 31 7.84 5.65 1.25
N TRP A 32 6.51 5.79 1.22
CA TRP A 32 5.77 6.36 2.34
C TRP A 32 5.71 5.38 3.53
N LEU A 33 5.44 4.09 3.26
CA LEU A 33 5.35 3.05 4.28
C LEU A 33 6.68 2.88 5.03
N ASP A 34 7.81 2.87 4.33
CA ASP A 34 9.15 2.79 4.94
C ASP A 34 9.41 3.95 5.92
N ARG A 35 9.01 5.18 5.53
CA ARG A 35 9.15 6.35 6.41
C ARG A 35 8.24 6.27 7.63
N ALA A 36 7.03 5.73 7.46
CA ALA A 36 6.05 5.57 8.53
C ALA A 36 6.49 4.50 9.53
N GLU A 37 7.06 3.38 9.05
CA GLU A 37 7.64 2.33 9.90
C GLU A 37 8.77 2.91 10.75
N ALA A 38 9.76 3.55 10.12
CA ALA A 38 10.88 4.17 10.83
C ALA A 38 10.42 5.25 11.83
N PHE A 39 9.34 5.98 11.52
CA PHE A 39 8.73 6.90 12.47
C PHE A 39 8.15 6.16 13.68
N ALA A 40 7.37 5.11 13.45
CA ALA A 40 6.71 4.33 14.50
C ALA A 40 7.75 3.69 15.44
N GLU A 41 8.83 3.13 14.90
CA GLU A 41 9.93 2.56 15.66
C GLU A 41 10.62 3.60 16.55
N ARG A 42 10.96 4.78 16.02
CA ARG A 42 11.57 5.88 16.79
C ARG A 42 10.69 6.37 17.94
N ARG A 43 9.37 6.15 17.87
CA ARG A 43 8.41 6.51 18.92
C ARG A 43 8.08 5.36 19.87
N GLY A 44 8.67 4.17 19.68
CA GLY A 44 8.36 2.97 20.45
C GLY A 44 6.98 2.38 20.15
N LEU A 45 6.37 2.75 19.01
CA LEU A 45 5.07 2.26 18.57
C LEU A 45 5.23 0.93 17.78
N PHE A 46 5.81 -0.08 18.42
CA PHE A 46 6.23 -1.31 17.73
C PHE A 46 5.08 -2.06 17.04
N GLN A 47 3.91 -2.14 17.68
CA GLN A 47 2.74 -2.75 17.05
C GLN A 47 2.33 -2.02 15.75
N LEU A 48 2.41 -0.69 15.73
CA LEU A 48 2.12 0.09 14.54
C LEU A 48 3.18 -0.14 13.45
N ALA A 49 4.46 -0.24 13.83
CA ALA A 49 5.53 -0.55 12.90
C ALA A 49 5.32 -1.92 12.24
N ASP A 50 4.93 -2.94 13.00
CA ASP A 50 4.63 -4.28 12.48
C ASP A 50 3.44 -4.27 11.51
N GLU A 51 2.38 -3.52 11.82
CA GLU A 51 1.23 -3.33 10.93
C GLU A 51 1.62 -2.63 9.61
N ILE A 52 2.51 -1.63 9.66
CA ILE A 52 3.02 -0.93 8.48
C ILE A 52 3.89 -1.87 7.63
N ARG A 53 4.75 -2.68 8.26
CA ARG A 53 5.61 -3.65 7.57
C ARG A 53 4.78 -4.68 6.82
N LEU A 54 3.67 -5.13 7.40
CA LEU A 54 2.71 -6.01 6.71
C LEU A 54 2.10 -5.32 5.49
N ALA A 55 1.67 -4.07 5.62
CA ALA A 55 1.13 -3.28 4.51
C ALA A 55 2.17 -3.06 3.39
N ALA A 56 3.45 -2.87 3.73
CA ALA A 56 4.55 -2.75 2.77
C ALA A 56 4.79 -4.05 2.01
N ALA A 57 4.74 -5.21 2.68
CA ALA A 57 4.84 -6.51 2.03
C ALA A 57 3.67 -6.75 1.03
N GLU A 58 2.45 -6.35 1.40
CA GLU A 58 1.30 -6.39 0.50
C GLU A 58 1.47 -5.47 -0.72
N ALA A 59 2.00 -4.26 -0.52
CA ALA A 59 2.29 -3.32 -1.61
C ALA A 59 3.41 -3.82 -2.54
N ALA A 60 4.43 -4.49 -2.01
CA ALA A 60 5.55 -5.02 -2.80
C ALA A 60 5.13 -6.22 -3.67
N THR A 61 4.29 -7.11 -3.14
CA THR A 61 3.78 -8.27 -3.90
C THR A 61 2.88 -7.86 -5.07
N ALA A 62 2.23 -6.71 -4.98
CA ALA A 62 1.48 -6.12 -6.09
C ALA A 62 2.35 -5.68 -7.26
N GLY A 63 3.47 -5.01 -6.98
CA GLY A 63 4.44 -4.60 -8.01
C GLY A 63 5.08 -5.80 -8.71
N ALA A 64 5.21 -6.94 -8.01
CA ALA A 64 5.74 -8.19 -8.56
C ALA A 64 4.72 -9.03 -9.34
N SER A 65 3.42 -8.86 -9.07
CA SER A 65 2.34 -9.67 -9.68
C SER A 65 1.78 -9.04 -10.97
N GLY A 66 2.65 -8.64 -11.89
CA GLY A 66 2.29 -8.16 -13.24
C GLY A 66 1.60 -9.20 -14.15
N TRP A 67 0.74 -10.08 -13.60
CA TRP A 67 0.03 -11.14 -14.33
C TRP A 67 -1.47 -10.87 -14.49
N PHE A 68 -1.94 -9.63 -14.49
CA PHE A 68 -3.27 -9.34 -15.05
C PHE A 68 -3.23 -8.01 -15.79
N ASP A 69 -2.55 -8.02 -16.94
CA ASP A 69 -3.08 -7.31 -18.10
C ASP A 69 -4.45 -7.95 -18.38
N VAL A 70 -5.51 -7.34 -17.86
CA VAL A 70 -6.85 -7.53 -18.41
C VAL A 70 -6.86 -6.62 -19.63
N PRO A 71 -6.83 -7.16 -20.87
CA PRO A 71 -7.04 -6.32 -22.03
C PRO A 71 -8.45 -5.77 -21.90
N GLN A 72 -8.57 -4.45 -21.85
CA GLN A 72 -9.86 -3.77 -21.98
C GLN A 72 -10.29 -3.82 -23.45
N GLU A 73 -10.30 -5.02 -24.05
CA GLU A 73 -11.02 -5.26 -25.29
C GLU A 73 -12.38 -5.83 -24.94
N GLN A 74 -13.40 -5.31 -25.61
CA GLN A 74 -14.82 -5.69 -25.53
C GLN A 74 -15.63 -4.99 -24.43
N SER A 75 -15.94 -3.71 -24.67
CA SER A 75 -17.36 -3.34 -24.64
C SER A 75 -17.64 -2.17 -25.57
N HIS A 76 -18.59 -2.40 -26.49
CA HIS A 76 -19.20 -1.47 -27.44
C HIS A 76 -18.44 -1.08 -28.71
N ALA A 77 -18.29 -2.07 -29.60
CA ALA A 77 -18.56 -1.87 -31.01
C ALA A 77 -19.32 -3.09 -31.55
N ALA A 78 -20.66 -3.08 -31.44
CA ALA A 78 -21.58 -3.83 -32.32
C ALA A 78 -23.04 -3.60 -31.88
N ALA A 79 -23.68 -2.61 -32.49
CA ALA A 79 -24.99 -2.69 -33.15
C ALA A 79 -25.63 -1.28 -33.21
#